data_AF-A0A1F8N4S7-F1
#
_entry.id   AF-A0A1F8N4S7-F1
#
_cell.length_a   1.000
_cell.length_b   1.000
_cell.length_c   1.000
_cell.angle_alpha   90.00
_cell.angle_beta   90.00
_cell.angle_gamma   90.00
#
_symmetry.space_group_name_H-M   'P 1'
#
loop_
_entity.id
_entity.type
_entity.pdbx_description
1 polymer ?
#
loop_
_entity_poly.entity_id
_entity_poly.type
_entity_poly.pdbx_seq_one_letter_code
_entity_poly.pdbx_strand_id
1 'polypeptide(L)'
;AFQHDRDRIIHCKSFRRLKHKTQVFIAPLGDHYVTRLTHTLEVAQIARTIARALNLNEDLTEAIALGHDLGHTPFGHVGEEVLNELYKPGFSHNEQSLRVVEKLEKDGRGLNLTWEVRDGILNHSKTRENIQDEDGGKPGTFEGAVVKLSDSVAYINHDIEDATRAGMITEGDLPVLAIAKLGNTHSLRINTMVCDIIEHSWNIRDGKTENPSITMSPETLESTNNLRNFLFERVYNIRSAQEESERAREIVRLLYKHFKEYEDKMPPEYSFYSDKLERRVVDYIAGMTDHYAIRMAEELSPTQPEKKSLKTPKGKTPEIQSPTLF
;
A
#
# COMPACT_ATOMS: atom_id res chain seq x y z
N ALA A 1 -25.61 -5.08 -6.49
CA ALA A 1 -24.64 -6.08 -6.00
C ALA A 1 -23.39 -5.38 -5.48
N PHE A 2 -22.65 -4.65 -6.31
CA PHE A 2 -21.37 -4.03 -5.94
C PHE A 2 -21.42 -3.04 -4.76
N GLN A 3 -22.52 -2.31 -4.58
CA GLN A 3 -22.72 -1.48 -3.38
C GLN A 3 -22.65 -2.30 -2.08
N HIS A 4 -23.24 -3.50 -2.06
CA HIS A 4 -23.15 -4.38 -0.89
C HIS A 4 -21.72 -4.87 -0.66
N ASP A 5 -20.96 -5.12 -1.74
CA ASP A 5 -19.57 -5.55 -1.64
C ASP A 5 -18.68 -4.43 -1.09
N ARG A 6 -18.87 -3.21 -1.58
CA ARG A 6 -18.25 -2.01 -1.01
C ARG A 6 -18.51 -1.90 0.49
N ASP A 7 -19.77 -1.99 0.90
CA ASP A 7 -20.16 -1.84 2.31
C ASP A 7 -19.57 -2.97 3.17
N ARG A 8 -19.52 -4.20 2.65
CA ARG A 8 -18.86 -5.34 3.32
C ARG A 8 -17.37 -5.10 3.53
N ILE A 9 -16.68 -4.54 2.53
CA ILE A 9 -15.25 -4.21 2.60
C ILE A 9 -15.02 -3.13 3.66
N ILE A 10 -15.73 -1.99 3.59
CA ILE A 10 -15.57 -0.87 4.53
C ILE A 10 -15.76 -1.30 5.99
N HIS A 11 -16.68 -2.22 6.24
CA HIS A 11 -17.00 -2.67 7.59
C HIS A 11 -16.16 -3.85 8.10
N CYS A 12 -15.24 -4.40 7.28
CA CYS A 12 -14.42 -5.54 7.69
C CYS A 12 -13.30 -5.14 8.66
N LYS A 13 -12.74 -6.12 9.40
CA LYS A 13 -11.67 -5.83 10.37
C LYS A 13 -10.41 -5.39 9.64
N SER A 14 -10.08 -6.03 8.52
CA SER A 14 -8.88 -5.77 7.74
C SER A 14 -8.84 -4.35 7.16
N PHE A 15 -9.96 -3.81 6.69
CA PHE A 15 -10.04 -2.43 6.20
C PHE A 15 -9.74 -1.41 7.31
N ARG A 16 -10.28 -1.63 8.52
CA ARG A 16 -9.99 -0.76 9.69
C ARG A 16 -8.51 -0.77 10.07
N ARG A 17 -7.82 -1.90 9.88
CA ARG A 17 -6.38 -2.04 10.18
C ARG A 17 -5.49 -1.25 9.23
N LEU A 18 -5.96 -0.90 8.02
CA LEU A 18 -5.21 -0.08 7.07
C LEU A 18 -4.82 1.29 7.65
N LYS A 19 -5.61 1.82 8.60
CA LYS A 19 -5.29 3.05 9.35
C LYS A 19 -3.95 2.95 10.12
N HIS A 20 -3.59 1.74 10.54
CA HIS A 20 -2.44 1.46 11.40
C HIS A 20 -1.37 0.63 10.67
N LYS A 21 -1.37 0.70 9.34
CA LYS A 21 -0.36 0.11 8.46
C LYS A 21 0.28 1.21 7.64
N THR A 22 1.60 1.27 7.69
CA THR A 22 2.40 2.20 6.92
C THR A 22 2.38 1.85 5.44
N GLN A 23 2.40 2.88 4.61
CA GLN A 23 2.57 2.78 3.16
C GLN A 23 4.03 2.40 2.85
N VAL A 24 4.90 3.41 2.79
CA VAL A 24 6.32 3.31 2.49
C VAL A 24 7.15 3.59 3.74
N PHE A 25 6.77 4.56 4.58
CA PHE A 25 7.53 4.98 5.77
C PHE A 25 7.20 4.16 7.01
N ILE A 26 8.18 3.43 7.56
CA ILE A 26 7.99 2.56 8.75
C ILE A 26 7.93 3.46 9.98
N ALA A 27 6.75 3.58 10.59
CA ALA A 27 6.49 4.33 11.81
C ALA A 27 7.23 5.69 11.92
N PRO A 28 7.13 6.57 10.91
CA PRO A 28 7.88 7.81 10.90
C PRO A 28 7.41 8.74 12.01
N LEU A 29 8.36 9.49 12.59
CA LEU A 29 8.08 10.55 13.55
C LEU A 29 7.46 11.75 12.80
N GLY A 30 6.15 11.72 12.56
CA GLY A 30 5.38 12.85 12.02
C GLY A 30 3.90 12.52 11.77
N ASP A 31 3.03 13.50 11.95
CA ASP A 31 1.56 13.30 11.97
C ASP A 31 0.91 13.20 10.58
N HIS A 32 1.67 13.46 9.50
CA HIS A 32 1.14 13.66 8.15
C HIS A 32 1.58 12.61 7.12
N TYR A 33 2.23 11.52 7.53
CA TYR A 33 2.64 10.46 6.61
C TYR A 33 1.45 9.62 6.14
N VAL A 34 1.52 9.16 4.89
CA VAL A 34 0.46 8.36 4.28
C VAL A 34 0.39 6.98 4.95
N THR A 35 -0.81 6.66 5.43
CA THR A 35 -1.19 5.29 5.81
C THR A 35 -1.77 4.56 4.61
N ARG A 36 -1.83 3.24 4.65
CA ARG A 36 -2.51 2.47 3.60
C ARG A 36 -3.97 2.86 3.43
N LEU A 37 -4.64 3.30 4.50
CA LEU A 37 -6.01 3.79 4.41
C LEU A 37 -6.10 5.07 3.55
N THR A 38 -5.22 6.04 3.77
CA THR A 38 -5.21 7.28 3.00
C THR A 38 -4.87 7.04 1.53
N HIS A 39 -3.93 6.15 1.23
CA HIS A 39 -3.66 5.68 -0.13
C HIS A 39 -4.89 5.02 -0.76
N THR A 40 -5.50 4.07 -0.07
CA THR A 40 -6.69 3.36 -0.55
C THR A 40 -7.83 4.33 -0.90
N LEU A 41 -8.02 5.39 -0.10
CA LEU A 41 -9.01 6.43 -0.37
C LEU A 41 -8.66 7.30 -1.59
N GLU A 42 -7.38 7.62 -1.78
CA GLU A 42 -6.91 8.34 -2.96
C GLU A 42 -7.07 7.51 -4.24
N VAL A 43 -6.69 6.23 -4.21
CA VAL A 43 -6.92 5.28 -5.32
C VAL A 43 -8.40 5.22 -5.67
N ALA A 44 -9.29 5.09 -4.67
CA ALA A 44 -10.73 5.07 -4.89
C ALA A 44 -11.23 6.37 -5.54
N GLN A 45 -10.72 7.54 -5.12
CA GLN A 45 -11.12 8.83 -5.67
C GLN A 45 -10.69 8.99 -7.14
N ILE A 46 -9.43 8.65 -7.45
CA ILE A 46 -8.88 8.67 -8.81
C ILE A 46 -9.66 7.69 -9.71
N ALA A 47 -9.81 6.44 -9.25
CA ALA A 47 -10.46 5.38 -10.02
C ALA A 47 -11.92 5.72 -10.34
N ARG A 48 -12.67 6.26 -9.37
CA ARG A 48 -14.05 6.71 -9.60
C ARG A 48 -14.14 7.88 -10.58
N THR A 49 -13.15 8.77 -10.58
CA THR A 49 -13.11 9.89 -11.54
C THR A 49 -12.95 9.38 -12.97
N ILE A 50 -12.00 8.45 -13.18
CA ILE A 50 -11.78 7.80 -14.48
C ILE A 50 -13.01 6.99 -14.89
N ALA A 51 -13.53 6.15 -14.00
CA ALA A 51 -14.70 5.31 -14.27
C ALA A 51 -15.92 6.14 -14.67
N ARG A 52 -16.19 7.25 -13.96
CA ARG A 52 -17.31 8.15 -14.28
C ARG A 52 -17.14 8.80 -15.65
N ALA A 53 -15.94 9.28 -15.98
CA ALA A 53 -15.67 9.91 -17.27
C ALA A 53 -15.82 8.92 -18.44
N LEU A 54 -15.45 7.66 -18.21
CA LEU A 54 -15.52 6.58 -19.19
C LEU A 54 -16.88 5.84 -19.20
N ASN A 55 -17.82 6.24 -18.35
CA ASN A 55 -19.14 5.60 -18.19
C ASN A 55 -19.06 4.11 -17.81
N LEU A 56 -18.12 3.78 -16.92
CA LEU A 56 -17.95 2.47 -16.29
C LEU A 56 -18.72 2.38 -14.97
N ASN A 57 -18.79 1.19 -14.38
CA ASN A 57 -19.49 0.98 -13.11
C ASN A 57 -18.67 1.54 -11.93
N GLU A 58 -19.09 2.70 -11.42
CA GLU A 58 -18.44 3.35 -10.28
C GLU A 58 -18.45 2.49 -9.00
N ASP A 59 -19.53 1.76 -8.72
CA ASP A 59 -19.64 0.95 -7.50
C ASP A 59 -18.70 -0.26 -7.54
N LEU A 60 -18.53 -0.89 -8.70
CA LEU A 60 -17.56 -1.96 -8.91
C LEU A 60 -16.13 -1.43 -8.75
N THR A 61 -15.84 -0.30 -9.40
CA THR A 61 -14.51 0.34 -9.34
C THR A 61 -14.16 0.73 -7.90
N GLU A 62 -15.09 1.34 -7.17
CA GLU A 62 -14.90 1.72 -5.77
C GLU A 62 -14.73 0.47 -4.87
N ALA A 63 -15.53 -0.57 -5.06
CA ALA A 63 -15.39 -1.80 -4.28
C ALA A 63 -14.02 -2.46 -4.48
N ILE A 64 -13.52 -2.54 -5.72
CA ILE A 64 -12.18 -3.07 -6.03
C ILE A 64 -11.12 -2.18 -5.37
N ALA A 65 -11.19 -0.86 -5.57
CA ALA A 65 -10.23 0.08 -5.01
C ALA A 65 -10.17 0.03 -3.48
N LEU A 66 -11.29 -0.13 -2.77
CA LEU A 66 -11.27 -0.25 -1.31
C LEU A 66 -10.76 -1.61 -0.81
N GLY A 67 -10.80 -2.64 -1.67
CA GLY A 67 -10.42 -4.01 -1.32
C GLY A 67 -8.98 -4.40 -1.71
N HIS A 68 -8.33 -3.66 -2.61
CA HIS A 68 -7.06 -4.08 -3.21
C HIS A 68 -5.94 -4.31 -2.19
N ASP A 69 -5.93 -3.48 -1.13
CA ASP A 69 -4.82 -3.37 -0.20
C ASP A 69 -5.01 -4.12 1.14
N LEU A 70 -6.11 -4.86 1.30
CA LEU A 70 -6.50 -5.50 2.56
C LEU A 70 -5.47 -6.51 3.10
N GLY A 71 -4.73 -7.15 2.21
CA GLY A 71 -3.79 -8.23 2.49
C GLY A 71 -2.36 -7.79 2.79
N HIS A 72 -2.05 -6.50 2.71
CA HIS A 72 -0.70 -6.04 2.98
C HIS A 72 -0.23 -6.38 4.38
N THR A 73 1.03 -6.73 4.51
CA THR A 73 1.69 -7.05 5.77
C THR A 73 1.93 -5.80 6.63
N PRO A 74 2.19 -5.96 7.94
CA PRO A 74 2.84 -4.90 8.69
C PRO A 74 4.18 -4.53 8.06
N PHE A 75 4.56 -3.26 8.13
CA PHE A 75 5.79 -2.70 7.54
C PHE A 75 5.84 -2.71 6.00
N GLY A 76 4.70 -2.85 5.34
CA GLY A 76 4.58 -2.75 3.88
C GLY A 76 5.47 -3.75 3.13
N HIS A 77 6.20 -3.29 2.12
CA HIS A 77 7.01 -4.17 1.26
C HIS A 77 8.06 -4.99 2.02
N VAL A 78 8.57 -4.48 3.14
CA VAL A 78 9.55 -5.21 3.96
C VAL A 78 8.91 -6.46 4.59
N GLY A 79 7.69 -6.34 5.11
CA GLY A 79 6.97 -7.49 5.66
C GLY A 79 6.60 -8.51 4.58
N GLU A 80 6.24 -8.03 3.39
CA GLU A 80 5.92 -8.87 2.24
C GLU A 80 7.16 -9.65 1.75
N GLU A 81 8.30 -8.98 1.58
CA GLU A 81 9.60 -9.57 1.25
C GLU A 81 9.94 -10.73 2.20
N VAL A 82 9.89 -10.47 3.51
CA VAL A 82 10.25 -11.48 4.52
C VAL A 82 9.26 -12.63 4.57
N LEU A 83 7.95 -12.39 4.47
CA LEU A 83 6.99 -13.50 4.43
C LEU A 83 7.16 -14.34 3.16
N ASN A 84 7.48 -13.73 2.02
CA ASN A 84 7.74 -14.44 0.78
C ASN A 84 8.99 -15.33 0.87
N GLU A 85 10.03 -14.89 1.58
CA GLU A 85 11.22 -15.71 1.88
C GLU A 85 10.90 -16.88 2.82
N LEU A 86 10.12 -16.63 3.88
CA LEU A 86 9.88 -17.59 4.96
C LEU A 86 8.81 -18.64 4.62
N TYR A 87 7.86 -18.29 3.74
CA TYR A 87 6.76 -19.16 3.34
C TYR A 87 6.98 -19.69 1.92
N LYS A 88 7.51 -20.92 1.83
CA LYS A 88 7.93 -21.55 0.56
C LYS A 88 6.95 -21.48 -0.62
N PRO A 89 5.62 -21.56 -0.43
CA PRO A 89 4.68 -21.37 -1.55
C PRO A 89 4.68 -19.97 -2.16
N GLY A 90 5.30 -19.00 -1.48
CA GLY A 90 5.33 -17.58 -1.87
C GLY A 90 4.25 -16.77 -1.16
N PHE A 91 4.51 -15.47 -1.03
CA PHE A 91 3.57 -14.50 -0.47
C PHE A 91 3.54 -13.24 -1.33
N SER A 92 2.34 -12.81 -1.69
CA SER A 92 2.07 -11.54 -2.34
C SER A 92 0.84 -10.89 -1.70
N HIS A 93 0.86 -9.57 -1.54
CA HIS A 93 -0.21 -8.85 -0.86
C HIS A 93 -1.55 -9.00 -1.60
N ASN A 94 -1.56 -9.04 -2.94
CA ASN A 94 -2.78 -9.14 -3.75
C ASN A 94 -3.47 -10.51 -3.58
N GLU A 95 -2.70 -11.60 -3.54
CA GLU A 95 -3.24 -12.92 -3.19
C GLU A 95 -3.74 -12.96 -1.75
N GLN A 96 -3.04 -12.30 -0.84
CA GLN A 96 -3.48 -12.19 0.55
C GLN A 96 -4.76 -11.35 0.67
N SER A 97 -4.93 -10.28 -0.12
CA SER A 97 -6.16 -9.47 -0.15
C SER A 97 -7.34 -10.29 -0.61
N LEU A 98 -7.16 -11.09 -1.68
CA LEU A 98 -8.17 -12.05 -2.13
C LEU A 98 -8.51 -13.06 -1.01
N ARG A 99 -7.49 -13.64 -0.37
CA ARG A 99 -7.70 -14.60 0.72
C ARG A 99 -8.42 -13.97 1.92
N VAL A 100 -8.14 -12.71 2.25
CA VAL A 100 -8.84 -11.98 3.32
C VAL A 100 -10.34 -11.95 3.04
N VAL A 101 -10.73 -11.57 1.82
CA VAL A 101 -12.15 -11.43 1.46
C VAL A 101 -12.84 -12.76 1.18
N GLU A 102 -12.11 -13.83 0.83
CA GLU A 102 -12.69 -15.15 0.58
C GLU A 102 -12.75 -16.04 1.82
N LYS A 103 -11.77 -15.94 2.72
CA LYS A 103 -11.55 -16.95 3.76
C LYS A 103 -11.35 -16.39 5.17
N LEU A 104 -10.71 -15.22 5.35
CA LEU A 104 -10.30 -14.82 6.70
C LEU A 104 -11.33 -13.95 7.43
N GLU A 105 -12.00 -13.06 6.72
CA GLU A 105 -13.03 -12.23 7.33
C GLU A 105 -14.26 -13.07 7.76
N LYS A 106 -15.04 -12.50 8.69
CA LYS A 106 -16.27 -13.13 9.22
C LYS A 106 -16.05 -14.53 9.81
N ASP A 107 -14.93 -14.70 10.51
CA ASP A 107 -14.57 -15.88 11.28
C ASP A 107 -14.46 -17.13 10.37
N GLY A 108 -13.72 -17.01 9.27
CA GLY A 108 -13.50 -18.13 8.34
C GLY A 108 -14.45 -18.20 7.14
N ARG A 109 -15.46 -17.32 7.06
CA ARG A 109 -16.52 -17.39 6.04
C ARG A 109 -16.29 -16.51 4.82
N GLY A 110 -15.35 -15.57 4.91
CA GLY A 110 -15.17 -14.52 3.93
C GLY A 110 -16.31 -13.50 3.92
N LEU A 111 -16.20 -12.54 3.00
CA LEU A 111 -17.18 -11.48 2.78
C LEU A 111 -18.23 -11.83 1.73
N ASN A 112 -18.06 -12.94 1.00
CA ASN A 112 -18.95 -13.38 -0.08
C ASN A 112 -19.17 -12.28 -1.15
N LEU A 113 -18.05 -11.70 -1.62
CA LEU A 113 -18.06 -10.67 -2.64
C LEU A 113 -18.33 -11.26 -4.03
N THR A 114 -18.80 -10.43 -4.97
CA THR A 114 -18.96 -10.86 -6.36
C THR A 114 -17.62 -11.26 -6.98
N TRP A 115 -17.68 -11.99 -8.10
CA TRP A 115 -16.48 -12.43 -8.78
C TRP A 115 -15.67 -11.24 -9.33
N GLU A 116 -16.33 -10.23 -9.87
CA GLU A 116 -15.70 -9.05 -10.48
C GLU A 116 -14.86 -8.27 -9.46
N VAL A 117 -15.36 -8.13 -8.23
CA VAL A 117 -14.62 -7.46 -7.15
C VAL A 117 -13.39 -8.29 -6.76
N ARG A 118 -13.55 -9.61 -6.61
CA ARG A 118 -12.45 -10.53 -6.26
C ARG A 118 -11.36 -10.57 -7.33
N ASP A 119 -11.77 -10.61 -8.59
CA ASP A 119 -10.86 -10.57 -9.74
C ASP A 119 -10.07 -9.26 -9.78
N GLY A 120 -10.74 -8.12 -9.62
CA GLY A 120 -10.08 -6.82 -9.54
C GLY A 120 -9.09 -6.74 -8.38
N ILE A 121 -9.45 -7.24 -7.20
CA ILE A 121 -8.55 -7.29 -6.02
C ILE A 121 -7.32 -8.18 -6.30
N LEU A 122 -7.48 -9.32 -6.97
CA LEU A 122 -6.35 -10.20 -7.26
C LEU A 122 -5.40 -9.60 -8.31
N ASN A 123 -5.96 -9.02 -9.37
CA ASN A 123 -5.22 -8.68 -10.58
C ASN A 123 -4.82 -7.20 -10.69
N HIS A 124 -4.94 -6.41 -9.61
CA HIS A 124 -4.52 -5.01 -9.61
C HIS A 124 -3.00 -4.82 -9.57
N SER A 125 -2.24 -5.84 -9.17
CA SER A 125 -0.79 -5.76 -8.97
C SER A 125 -0.01 -5.65 -10.30
N LYS A 126 1.27 -5.28 -10.18
CA LYS A 126 2.17 -4.93 -11.30
C LYS A 126 3.55 -5.55 -11.11
N THR A 127 4.24 -5.81 -12.21
CA THR A 127 5.66 -6.19 -12.15
C THR A 127 6.54 -4.99 -11.83
N ARG A 128 7.80 -5.30 -11.52
CA ARG A 128 8.81 -4.29 -11.22
C ARG A 128 9.20 -3.44 -12.43
N GLU A 129 8.90 -3.84 -13.67
CA GLU A 129 9.48 -3.21 -14.87
C GLU A 129 8.55 -2.21 -15.56
N ASN A 130 7.22 -2.43 -15.56
CA ASN A 130 6.28 -1.54 -16.23
C ASN A 130 4.93 -1.44 -15.51
N ILE A 131 4.43 -0.21 -15.39
CA ILE A 131 3.14 0.10 -14.76
C ILE A 131 1.95 -0.51 -15.53
N GLN A 132 2.11 -0.79 -16.82
CA GLN A 132 1.12 -1.44 -17.68
C GLN A 132 1.42 -2.91 -17.97
N ASP A 133 2.42 -3.50 -17.32
CA ASP A 133 2.78 -4.89 -17.61
C ASP A 133 1.64 -5.87 -17.30
N GLU A 134 1.40 -6.82 -18.20
CA GLU A 134 0.39 -7.87 -18.06
C GLU A 134 0.86 -8.98 -17.11
N ASP A 135 2.18 -9.11 -16.91
CA ASP A 135 2.80 -10.14 -16.06
C ASP A 135 2.45 -9.99 -14.56
N GLY A 136 1.93 -8.83 -14.14
CA GLY A 136 1.43 -8.58 -12.78
C GLY A 136 -0.03 -9.00 -12.54
N GLY A 137 -0.70 -9.57 -13.55
CA GLY A 137 -2.11 -9.91 -13.54
C GLY A 137 -2.94 -9.00 -14.45
N LYS A 138 -3.97 -9.56 -15.08
CA LYS A 138 -4.87 -8.86 -16.01
C LYS A 138 -6.30 -8.92 -15.48
N PRO A 139 -6.85 -7.81 -14.95
CA PRO A 139 -8.24 -7.78 -14.53
C PRO A 139 -9.17 -8.14 -15.69
N GLY A 140 -10.20 -8.92 -15.41
CA GLY A 140 -11.23 -9.31 -16.37
C GLY A 140 -12.26 -8.19 -16.66
N THR A 141 -12.16 -7.06 -15.96
CA THR A 141 -13.06 -5.90 -16.11
C THR A 141 -12.27 -4.63 -16.39
N PHE A 142 -12.89 -3.68 -17.12
CA PHE A 142 -12.30 -2.36 -17.32
C PHE A 142 -12.19 -1.59 -16.01
N GLU A 143 -13.14 -1.78 -15.08
CA GLU A 143 -13.10 -1.23 -13.73
C GLU A 143 -11.86 -1.70 -12.96
N GLY A 144 -11.52 -2.99 -13.02
CA GLY A 144 -10.29 -3.51 -12.44
C GLY A 144 -9.04 -2.92 -13.09
N ALA A 145 -9.03 -2.74 -14.42
CA ALA A 145 -7.92 -2.09 -15.13
C ALA A 145 -7.78 -0.60 -14.75
N VAL A 146 -8.89 0.10 -14.53
CA VAL A 146 -8.91 1.47 -14.00
C VAL A 146 -8.30 1.52 -12.61
N VAL A 147 -8.67 0.61 -11.70
CA VAL A 147 -8.06 0.56 -10.36
C VAL A 147 -6.56 0.28 -10.46
N LYS A 148 -6.16 -0.66 -11.31
CA LYS A 148 -4.73 -0.96 -11.57
C LYS A 148 -3.96 0.30 -11.97
N LEU A 149 -4.44 1.11 -12.92
CA LEU A 149 -3.75 2.36 -13.26
C LEU A 149 -3.81 3.41 -12.15
N SER A 150 -4.97 3.53 -11.49
CA SER A 150 -5.20 4.52 -10.42
C SER A 150 -4.28 4.31 -9.23
N ASP A 151 -4.03 3.05 -8.86
CA ASP A 151 -3.06 2.68 -7.83
C ASP A 151 -1.65 3.25 -8.12
N SER A 152 -1.22 3.17 -9.39
CA SER A 152 0.06 3.76 -9.80
C SER A 152 0.10 5.27 -9.84
N VAL A 153 -1.01 5.90 -10.25
CA VAL A 153 -1.12 7.36 -10.18
C VAL A 153 -1.03 7.81 -8.71
N ALA A 154 -1.74 7.15 -7.80
CA ALA A 154 -1.72 7.50 -6.38
C ALA A 154 -0.32 7.30 -5.79
N TYR A 155 0.26 6.09 -5.88
CA TYR A 155 1.51 5.79 -5.19
C TYR A 155 2.67 6.66 -5.63
N ILE A 156 2.84 6.89 -6.94
CA ILE A 156 3.95 7.73 -7.43
C ILE A 156 3.86 9.13 -6.84
N ASN A 157 2.64 9.69 -6.76
CA ASN A 157 2.47 11.07 -6.38
C ASN A 157 2.63 11.31 -4.89
N HIS A 158 2.02 10.48 -4.04
CA HIS A 158 2.22 10.66 -2.60
C HIS A 158 3.58 10.14 -2.12
N ASP A 159 4.21 9.15 -2.78
CA ASP A 159 5.55 8.69 -2.37
C ASP A 159 6.62 9.75 -2.69
N ILE A 160 6.44 10.52 -3.78
CA ILE A 160 7.23 11.74 -4.01
C ILE A 160 7.03 12.72 -2.86
N GLU A 161 5.78 12.94 -2.43
CA GLU A 161 5.47 13.90 -1.37
C GLU A 161 6.05 13.47 -0.01
N ASP A 162 5.88 12.21 0.37
CA ASP A 162 6.39 11.67 1.62
C ASP A 162 7.93 11.59 1.61
N ALA A 163 8.56 11.23 0.47
CA ALA A 163 10.01 11.28 0.35
C ALA A 163 10.56 12.71 0.42
N THR A 164 9.82 13.70 -0.08
CA THR A 164 10.16 15.12 0.07
C THR A 164 10.04 15.57 1.52
N ARG A 165 8.94 15.19 2.21
CA ARG A 165 8.74 15.47 3.65
C ARG A 165 9.81 14.83 4.53
N ALA A 166 10.25 13.62 4.19
CA ALA A 166 11.33 12.92 4.86
C ALA A 166 12.73 13.48 4.53
N GLY A 167 12.84 14.47 3.64
CA GLY A 167 14.10 15.09 3.24
C GLY A 167 15.00 14.18 2.41
N MET A 168 14.46 13.12 1.81
CA MET A 168 15.21 12.17 0.99
C MET A 168 15.46 12.70 -0.42
N ILE A 169 14.49 13.45 -0.94
CA ILE A 169 14.52 14.09 -2.25
C ILE A 169 13.97 15.51 -2.12
N THR A 170 14.23 16.33 -3.11
CA THR A 170 13.64 17.64 -3.31
C THR A 170 12.89 17.69 -4.64
N GLU A 171 12.00 18.67 -4.82
CA GLU A 171 11.31 18.86 -6.11
C GLU A 171 12.29 19.03 -7.29
N GLY A 172 13.48 19.59 -7.02
CA GLY A 172 14.54 19.77 -8.01
C GLY A 172 15.28 18.49 -8.39
N ASP A 173 15.16 17.41 -7.60
CA ASP A 173 15.76 16.11 -7.94
C ASP A 173 14.91 15.32 -8.94
N LEU A 174 13.63 15.68 -9.11
CA LEU A 174 12.71 14.95 -9.97
C LEU A 174 13.17 15.00 -11.45
N PRO A 175 13.02 13.91 -12.22
CA PRO A 175 13.40 13.88 -13.62
C PRO A 175 12.73 15.00 -14.43
N VAL A 176 13.54 15.92 -14.97
CA VAL A 176 13.08 17.15 -15.63
C VAL A 176 12.10 16.87 -16.78
N LEU A 177 12.38 15.85 -17.60
CA LEU A 177 11.50 15.48 -18.71
C LEU A 177 10.15 14.96 -18.22
N ALA A 178 10.14 14.19 -17.14
CA ALA A 178 8.91 13.64 -16.58
C ALA A 178 8.03 14.73 -15.96
N ILE A 179 8.62 15.65 -15.18
CA ILE A 179 7.87 16.78 -14.60
C ILE A 179 7.43 17.79 -15.66
N ALA A 180 8.16 17.94 -16.77
CA ALA A 180 7.73 18.78 -17.89
C ALA A 180 6.48 18.21 -18.59
N LYS A 181 6.39 16.88 -18.72
CA LYS A 181 5.20 16.21 -19.28
C LYS A 181 4.04 16.17 -18.29
N LEU A 182 4.29 15.76 -17.06
CA LEU A 182 3.25 15.41 -16.08
C LEU A 182 2.83 16.61 -15.23
N GLY A 183 3.77 17.49 -14.89
CA GLY A 183 3.57 18.61 -13.98
C GLY A 183 4.56 18.64 -12.82
N ASN A 184 4.79 19.83 -12.29
CA ASN A 184 5.69 20.06 -11.15
C ASN A 184 5.00 19.94 -9.78
N THR A 185 3.69 20.12 -9.71
CA THR A 185 2.91 19.97 -8.46
C THR A 185 2.20 18.63 -8.39
N HIS A 186 1.90 18.19 -7.16
CA HIS A 186 1.10 16.98 -6.90
C HIS A 186 -0.21 16.96 -7.70
N SER A 187 -0.99 18.04 -7.59
CA SER A 187 -2.28 18.15 -8.28
C SER A 187 -2.14 18.16 -9.80
N LEU A 188 -1.11 18.83 -10.35
CA LEU A 188 -0.91 18.87 -11.80
C LEU A 188 -0.54 17.49 -12.35
N ARG A 189 0.35 16.75 -11.67
CA ARG A 189 0.72 15.38 -12.07
C ARG A 189 -0.48 14.45 -12.10
N ILE A 190 -1.27 14.42 -11.03
CA ILE A 190 -2.48 13.61 -10.98
C ILE A 190 -3.44 14.00 -12.10
N ASN A 191 -3.72 15.30 -12.25
CA ASN A 191 -4.64 15.78 -13.28
C ASN A 191 -4.19 15.37 -14.69
N THR A 192 -2.91 15.56 -15.01
CA THR A 192 -2.36 15.19 -16.33
C THR A 192 -2.48 13.69 -16.57
N MET A 193 -2.09 12.84 -15.62
CA MET A 193 -2.19 11.39 -15.75
C MET A 193 -3.66 10.95 -15.91
N VAL A 194 -4.57 11.49 -15.09
CA VAL A 194 -6.00 11.13 -15.12
C VAL A 194 -6.66 11.54 -16.43
N CYS A 195 -6.43 12.77 -16.89
CA CYS A 195 -6.95 13.24 -18.17
C CYS A 195 -6.41 12.39 -19.33
N ASP A 196 -5.12 12.10 -19.34
CA ASP A 196 -4.49 11.29 -20.38
C ASP A 196 -5.08 9.86 -20.42
N ILE A 197 -5.28 9.23 -19.26
CA ILE A 197 -5.96 7.91 -19.17
C ILE A 197 -7.35 7.98 -19.78
N ILE A 198 -8.14 9.00 -19.43
CA ILE A 198 -9.51 9.15 -19.93
C ILE A 198 -9.53 9.34 -21.45
N GLU A 199 -8.66 10.21 -21.97
CA GLU A 199 -8.58 10.51 -23.40
C GLU A 199 -8.16 9.27 -24.21
N HIS A 200 -7.16 8.52 -23.74
CA HIS A 200 -6.63 7.35 -24.46
C HIS A 200 -7.44 6.08 -24.24
N SER A 201 -8.35 6.08 -23.28
CA SER A 201 -9.30 4.97 -23.03
C SER A 201 -10.71 5.29 -23.54
N TRP A 202 -10.92 6.41 -24.24
CA TRP A 202 -12.25 6.86 -24.66
C TRP A 202 -12.95 5.88 -25.62
N ASN A 203 -12.16 5.13 -26.38
CA ASN A 203 -12.61 4.12 -27.33
C ASN A 203 -13.48 3.02 -26.70
N ILE A 204 -13.37 2.76 -25.39
CA ILE A 204 -14.23 1.77 -24.72
C ILE A 204 -15.72 2.12 -24.83
N ARG A 205 -16.04 3.40 -25.07
CA ARG A 205 -17.42 3.91 -25.17
C ARG A 205 -18.03 3.75 -26.55
N ASP A 206 -17.22 3.54 -27.59
CA ASP A 206 -17.70 3.61 -28.98
C ASP A 206 -18.38 2.32 -29.45
N GLY A 207 -18.14 1.20 -28.77
CA GLY A 207 -18.66 -0.13 -29.11
C GLY A 207 -18.19 -0.67 -30.46
N LYS A 208 -17.19 -0.04 -31.09
CA LYS A 208 -16.70 -0.29 -32.44
C LYS A 208 -15.23 -0.66 -32.46
N THR A 209 -14.46 -0.22 -31.48
CA THR A 209 -13.04 -0.52 -31.37
C THR A 209 -12.85 -2.01 -31.10
N GLU A 210 -12.01 -2.65 -31.92
CA GLU A 210 -11.60 -4.03 -31.70
C GLU A 210 -10.57 -4.06 -30.56
N ASN A 211 -10.88 -4.79 -29.49
CA ASN A 211 -10.07 -4.91 -28.27
C ASN A 211 -9.75 -3.56 -27.59
N PRO A 212 -10.76 -2.82 -27.10
CA PRO A 212 -10.51 -1.57 -26.40
C PRO A 212 -9.83 -1.85 -25.04
N SER A 213 -9.05 -0.90 -24.54
CA SER A 213 -8.25 -1.07 -23.33
C SER A 213 -8.19 0.21 -22.50
N ILE A 214 -7.93 0.06 -21.21
CA ILE A 214 -7.65 1.18 -20.31
C ILE A 214 -6.14 1.44 -20.35
N THR A 215 -5.73 2.60 -20.85
CA THR A 215 -4.31 2.90 -21.08
C THR A 215 -4.00 4.39 -20.95
N MET A 216 -2.71 4.71 -20.89
CA MET A 216 -2.10 6.03 -21.05
C MET A 216 -1.51 6.16 -22.46
N SER A 217 -1.28 7.38 -22.91
CA SER A 217 -0.42 7.66 -24.06
C SER A 217 1.01 7.14 -23.84
N PRO A 218 1.75 6.80 -24.91
CA PRO A 218 3.14 6.36 -24.78
C PRO A 218 4.03 7.36 -24.02
N GLU A 219 3.86 8.66 -24.27
CA GLU A 219 4.64 9.71 -23.62
C GLU A 219 4.34 9.85 -22.12
N THR A 220 3.06 9.78 -21.75
CA THR A 220 2.63 9.85 -20.34
C THR A 220 3.06 8.60 -19.59
N LEU A 221 2.94 7.42 -20.21
CA LEU A 221 3.43 6.16 -19.65
C LEU A 221 4.94 6.20 -19.41
N GLU A 222 5.73 6.63 -20.40
CA GLU A 222 7.18 6.78 -20.28
C GLU A 222 7.55 7.73 -19.13
N SER A 223 6.90 8.89 -19.07
CA SER A 223 7.15 9.88 -18.00
C SER A 223 6.77 9.33 -16.62
N THR A 224 5.68 8.57 -16.53
CA THR A 224 5.22 7.94 -15.28
C THR A 224 6.20 6.85 -14.84
N ASN A 225 6.67 6.01 -15.76
CA ASN A 225 7.69 5.00 -15.51
C ASN A 225 9.03 5.64 -15.10
N ASN A 226 9.40 6.79 -15.66
CA ASN A 226 10.61 7.53 -15.27
C ASN A 226 10.53 8.05 -13.82
N LEU A 227 9.39 8.61 -13.40
CA LEU A 227 9.19 9.00 -11.99
C LEU A 227 9.25 7.80 -11.05
N ARG A 228 8.62 6.70 -11.44
CA ARG A 228 8.64 5.44 -10.69
C ARG A 228 10.06 4.91 -10.53
N ASN A 229 10.83 4.82 -11.60
CA ASN A 229 12.21 4.30 -11.56
C ASN A 229 13.09 5.20 -10.68
N PHE A 230 12.92 6.52 -10.78
CA PHE A 230 13.57 7.46 -9.88
C PHE A 230 13.26 7.19 -8.41
N LEU A 231 11.99 6.95 -8.04
CA LEU A 231 11.60 6.60 -6.66
C LEU A 231 12.25 5.28 -6.21
N PHE A 232 12.32 4.27 -7.08
CA PHE A 232 13.03 3.02 -6.76
C PHE A 232 14.49 3.26 -6.42
N GLU A 233 15.19 4.02 -7.26
CA GLU A 233 16.62 4.28 -7.10
C GLU A 233 16.92 5.17 -5.89
N ARG A 234 16.13 6.23 -5.69
CA ARG A 234 16.43 7.32 -4.75
C ARG A 234 15.70 7.21 -3.43
N VAL A 235 14.63 6.43 -3.36
CA VAL A 235 13.81 6.26 -2.15
C VAL A 235 13.83 4.80 -1.72
N TYR A 236 13.22 3.89 -2.48
CA TYR A 236 13.00 2.52 -2.00
C TYR A 236 14.29 1.75 -1.72
N ASN A 237 15.28 1.81 -2.62
CA ASN A 237 16.55 1.10 -2.45
C ASN A 237 17.30 1.59 -1.21
N ILE A 238 17.39 2.91 -1.01
CA ILE A 238 18.08 3.49 0.15
C ILE A 238 17.38 3.07 1.45
N ARG A 239 16.05 3.11 1.48
CA ARG A 239 15.29 2.77 2.67
C ARG A 239 15.31 1.30 3.02
N SER A 240 15.31 0.43 2.02
CA SER A 240 15.44 -1.01 2.24
C SER A 240 16.73 -1.38 2.99
N ALA A 241 17.75 -0.53 2.90
CA ALA A 241 19.05 -0.66 3.57
C ALA A 241 19.17 0.08 4.91
N GLN A 242 18.12 0.78 5.37
CA GLN A 242 18.13 1.49 6.66
C GLN A 242 17.90 0.53 7.85
N GLU A 243 18.41 0.91 9.02
CA GLU A 243 18.28 0.15 10.28
C GLU A 243 16.83 -0.15 10.64
N GLU A 244 15.91 0.78 10.38
CA GLU A 244 14.47 0.61 10.63
C GLU A 244 13.87 -0.54 9.82
N SER A 245 14.28 -0.67 8.55
CA SER A 245 13.86 -1.77 7.68
C SER A 245 14.43 -3.09 8.18
N GLU A 246 15.70 -3.14 8.61
CA GLU A 246 16.26 -4.38 9.16
C GLU A 246 15.55 -4.80 10.45
N ARG A 247 15.26 -3.83 11.34
CA ARG A 247 14.47 -4.10 12.54
C ARG A 247 13.08 -4.65 12.21
N ALA A 248 12.42 -4.10 11.19
CA ALA A 248 11.14 -4.64 10.72
C ALA A 248 11.29 -6.08 10.19
N ARG A 249 12.36 -6.40 9.46
CA ARG A 249 12.64 -7.78 9.03
C ARG A 249 12.84 -8.73 10.20
N GLU A 250 13.63 -8.33 11.19
CA GLU A 250 13.86 -9.10 12.41
C GLU A 250 12.56 -9.37 13.18
N ILE A 251 11.69 -8.37 13.30
CA ILE A 251 10.36 -8.51 13.92
C ILE A 251 9.55 -9.58 13.20
N VAL A 252 9.41 -9.49 11.87
CA VAL A 252 8.61 -10.46 11.10
C VAL A 252 9.20 -11.88 11.19
N ARG A 253 10.54 -12.01 11.11
CA ARG A 253 11.23 -13.31 11.29
C ARG A 253 10.99 -13.91 12.67
N LEU A 254 11.07 -13.08 13.72
CA LEU A 254 10.82 -13.50 15.11
C LEU A 254 9.38 -14.00 15.28
N LEU A 255 8.40 -13.22 14.81
CA LEU A 255 6.98 -13.57 14.89
C LEU A 255 6.70 -14.88 14.14
N TYR A 256 7.22 -15.02 12.92
CA TYR A 256 7.04 -16.23 12.11
C TYR A 256 7.64 -17.46 12.80
N LYS A 257 8.86 -17.36 13.30
CA LYS A 257 9.51 -18.45 14.06
C LYS A 257 8.68 -18.82 15.28
N HIS A 258 8.26 -17.83 16.06
CA HIS A 258 7.53 -18.05 17.30
C HIS A 258 6.19 -18.77 17.06
N PHE A 259 5.34 -18.26 16.16
CA PHE A 259 4.02 -18.87 15.92
C PHE A 259 4.09 -20.21 15.18
N LYS A 260 5.20 -20.50 14.50
CA LYS A 260 5.46 -21.83 13.95
C LYS A 260 5.83 -22.85 15.03
N GLU A 261 6.50 -22.42 16.10
CA GLU A 261 6.87 -23.29 17.23
C GLU A 261 5.73 -23.43 18.26
N TYR A 262 4.97 -22.36 18.48
CA TYR A 262 3.91 -22.26 19.48
C TYR A 262 2.57 -21.89 18.83
N GLU A 263 1.93 -22.86 18.17
CA GLU A 263 0.63 -22.67 17.50
C GLU A 263 -0.47 -22.16 18.47
N ASP A 264 -0.43 -22.60 19.73
CA ASP A 264 -1.39 -22.23 20.79
C ASP A 264 -1.35 -20.75 21.17
N LYS A 265 -0.32 -20.01 20.73
CA LYS A 265 -0.19 -18.57 20.96
C LYS A 265 -0.88 -17.71 19.89
N MET A 266 -1.32 -18.31 18.78
CA MET A 266 -2.17 -17.61 17.83
C MET A 266 -3.61 -17.49 18.37
N PRO A 267 -4.37 -16.46 17.95
CA PRO A 267 -5.77 -16.35 18.31
C PRO A 267 -6.55 -17.62 17.91
N PRO A 268 -7.49 -18.12 18.74
CA PRO A 268 -8.18 -19.38 18.50
C PRO A 268 -8.88 -19.46 17.15
N GLU A 269 -9.32 -18.32 16.58
CA GLU A 269 -9.93 -18.29 15.24
C GLU A 269 -9.03 -18.88 14.15
N TYR A 270 -7.70 -18.78 14.28
CA TYR A 270 -6.77 -19.37 13.32
C TYR A 270 -6.63 -20.89 13.48
N SER A 271 -6.86 -21.43 14.68
CA SER A 271 -6.79 -22.87 14.93
C SER A 271 -7.90 -23.65 14.20
N PHE A 272 -9.02 -23.02 13.87
CA PHE A 272 -10.14 -23.66 13.17
C PHE A 272 -9.96 -23.74 11.65
N TYR A 273 -8.97 -23.07 11.08
CA TYR A 273 -8.70 -23.16 9.64
C TYR A 273 -8.04 -24.49 9.30
N SER A 274 -8.53 -25.15 8.26
CA SER A 274 -7.99 -26.43 7.77
C SER A 274 -6.66 -26.30 7.04
N ASP A 275 -6.14 -25.08 6.87
CA ASP A 275 -4.87 -24.81 6.21
C ASP A 275 -3.67 -25.31 7.04
N LYS A 276 -2.56 -25.57 6.36
CA LYS A 276 -1.28 -25.90 7.01
C LYS A 276 -0.88 -24.81 8.01
N LEU A 277 -0.21 -25.20 9.09
CA LEU A 277 0.26 -24.29 10.14
C LEU A 277 0.97 -23.07 9.57
N GLU A 278 1.90 -23.25 8.64
CA GLU A 278 2.66 -22.14 8.05
C GLU A 278 1.75 -21.10 7.38
N ARG A 279 0.66 -21.52 6.71
CA ARG A 279 -0.27 -20.56 6.11
C ARG A 279 -1.04 -19.78 7.17
N ARG A 280 -1.48 -20.45 8.24
CA ARG A 280 -2.18 -19.82 9.36
C ARG A 280 -1.29 -18.78 10.06
N VAL A 281 -0.01 -19.09 10.23
CA VAL A 281 1.00 -18.16 10.74
C VAL A 281 1.15 -16.93 9.84
N VAL A 282 1.28 -17.15 8.52
CA VAL A 282 1.34 -16.05 7.53
C VAL A 282 0.08 -15.18 7.60
N ASP A 283 -1.11 -15.78 7.63
CA ASP A 283 -2.37 -15.05 7.70
C ASP A 283 -2.49 -14.22 8.97
N TYR A 284 -1.99 -14.74 10.10
CA TYR A 284 -1.99 -14.01 11.36
C TYR A 284 -1.04 -12.82 11.32
N ILE A 285 0.21 -13.02 10.87
CA ILE A 285 1.21 -11.96 10.80
C ILE A 285 0.81 -10.88 9.80
N ALA A 286 0.37 -11.24 8.58
CA ALA A 286 -0.12 -10.29 7.60
C ALA A 286 -1.35 -9.49 8.10
N GLY A 287 -2.16 -10.11 8.97
CA GLY A 287 -3.30 -9.48 9.62
C GLY A 287 -2.94 -8.48 10.73
N MET A 288 -1.68 -8.37 11.15
CA MET A 288 -1.26 -7.44 12.21
C MET A 288 -1.13 -6.01 11.70
N THR A 289 -1.33 -5.03 12.58
CA THR A 289 -0.92 -3.63 12.38
C THR A 289 0.52 -3.45 12.83
N ASP A 290 1.22 -2.42 12.36
CA ASP A 290 2.66 -2.23 12.64
C ASP A 290 2.94 -2.16 14.14
N HIS A 291 2.22 -1.32 14.88
CA HIS A 291 2.39 -1.18 16.33
C HIS A 291 2.09 -2.48 17.09
N TYR A 292 1.15 -3.29 16.61
CA TYR A 292 0.82 -4.56 17.22
C TYR A 292 1.96 -5.57 17.01
N ALA A 293 2.50 -5.64 15.80
CA ALA A 293 3.64 -6.50 15.47
C ALA A 293 4.89 -6.11 16.28
N ILE A 294 5.19 -4.80 16.40
CA ILE A 294 6.30 -4.30 17.23
C ILE A 294 6.12 -4.72 18.69
N ARG A 295 4.97 -4.39 19.30
CA ARG A 295 4.69 -4.72 20.71
C ARG A 295 4.80 -6.22 20.96
N MET A 296 4.26 -7.02 20.05
CA MET A 296 4.30 -8.47 20.17
C MET A 296 5.74 -9.00 20.12
N ALA A 297 6.56 -8.50 19.19
CA ALA A 297 7.97 -8.88 19.14
C ALA A 297 8.76 -8.44 20.39
N GLU A 298 8.41 -7.29 20.98
CA GLU A 298 9.00 -6.83 22.25
C GLU A 298 8.64 -7.74 23.43
N GLU A 299 7.39 -8.22 23.49
CA GLU A 299 6.94 -9.18 24.51
C GLU A 299 7.60 -10.57 24.37
N LEU A 300 7.90 -10.98 23.14
CA LEU A 300 8.53 -12.27 22.83
C LEU A 300 10.05 -12.27 22.98
N SER A 301 10.67 -11.09 22.90
CA SER A 301 12.10 -10.94 23.11
C SER A 301 12.40 -11.06 24.61
N PRO A 302 13.25 -12.01 25.06
CA PRO A 302 13.62 -12.11 26.47
C PRO A 302 14.43 -10.87 26.89
N THR A 303 13.73 -9.83 27.35
CA THR A 303 14.15 -8.57 28.00
C THR A 303 15.59 -8.07 27.78
N GLN A 304 15.72 -6.82 27.31
CA GLN A 304 16.57 -5.87 28.04
C GLN A 304 15.67 -4.98 28.91
N PRO A 305 15.77 -5.04 30.25
CA PRO A 305 15.24 -4.01 31.10
C PRO A 305 16.28 -2.89 31.20
N GLU A 306 16.30 -1.95 30.26
CA GLU A 306 16.84 -0.62 30.54
C GLU A 306 15.89 0.45 29.98
N LYS A 307 15.08 1.00 30.89
CA LYS A 307 14.58 2.37 30.73
C LYS A 307 15.78 3.30 30.64
N LYS A 308 16.31 3.54 29.43
CA LYS A 308 16.99 4.80 29.16
C LYS A 308 15.93 5.88 29.11
N SER A 309 15.67 6.46 30.29
CA SER A 309 15.18 7.82 30.42
C SER A 309 15.86 8.66 29.33
N LEU A 310 15.09 9.17 28.39
CA LEU A 310 15.48 10.30 27.55
C LEU A 310 15.92 11.41 28.50
N LYS A 311 17.23 11.51 28.76
CA LYS A 311 17.80 12.71 29.37
C LYS A 311 17.66 13.78 28.31
N THR A 312 16.67 14.64 28.48
CA THR A 312 16.65 15.96 27.86
C THR A 312 18.03 16.58 28.01
N PRO A 313 18.68 17.03 26.92
CA PRO A 313 19.88 17.83 27.06
C PRO A 313 19.51 19.06 27.86
N LYS A 314 20.20 19.30 28.98
CA LYS A 314 20.14 20.58 29.70
C LYS A 314 20.56 21.65 28.70
N GLY A 315 19.58 22.34 28.12
CA GLY A 315 19.81 23.58 27.40
C GLY A 315 20.54 24.53 28.33
N LYS A 316 21.69 25.04 27.87
CA LYS A 316 22.28 26.25 28.43
C LYS A 316 21.23 27.35 28.30
N THR A 317 20.75 27.84 29.43
CA THR A 317 20.00 29.09 29.52
C THR A 317 20.88 30.19 28.92
N PRO A 318 20.43 30.93 27.88
CA PRO A 318 21.05 32.19 27.53
C PRO A 318 20.76 33.19 28.65
N GLU A 319 21.80 33.82 29.18
CA GLU A 319 21.69 35.00 30.04
C GLU A 319 20.94 36.10 29.26
N ILE A 320 19.73 36.41 29.70
CA ILE A 320 19.01 37.59 29.25
C ILE A 320 19.65 38.77 29.97
N GLN A 321 20.48 39.54 29.25
CA GLN A 321 20.87 40.87 29.70
C GLN A 321 19.63 41.76 29.68
N SER A 322 19.26 42.25 30.87
CA SER A 322 18.24 43.28 31.07
C SER A 322 18.57 44.53 30.24
N PRO A 323 17.63 45.09 29.47
CA PRO A 323 17.81 46.42 28.90
C PRO A 323 17.65 47.45 30.02
N THR A 324 18.71 48.23 30.22
CA THR A 324 18.73 49.42 31.04
C THR A 324 17.70 50.43 30.51
N LEU A 325 16.90 50.97 31.41
CA LEU A 325 16.12 52.19 31.23
C LEU A 325 16.98 53.30 30.65
N PHE A 326 16.58 53.89 29.52
CA PHE A 326 16.32 55.32 29.30
C PHE A 326 15.79 55.55 27.88
#